data_AF-A0A430Q1J3-F1
#
_entry.id   AF-A0A430Q1J3-F1
#
_cell.length_a   1.000
_cell.length_b   1.000
_cell.length_c   1.000
_cell.angle_alpha   90.00
_cell.angle_beta   90.00
_cell.angle_gamma   90.00
#
_symmetry.space_group_name_H-M   'P 1'
#
loop_
_entity.id
_entity.type
_entity.pdbx_description
1 polymer ?
#
loop_
_entity_poly.entity_id
_entity_poly.type
_entity_poly.pdbx_seq_one_letter_code
_entity_poly.pdbx_strand_id
1 'polypeptide(L)'
;NSFITNGHSHPVKSRLHRPPFSQCEHVKLQSCPNRPGGNLCLPGRFGHDCSLTCSHCENGGRCNRDLTGCECPSGYKGIICEEQCPKGLWGVDCRQYCDCANDVDCDSVTGVCQCPLGRHGTRCELSGCQAGFWGPQCDRLCPNHCATNQCDREKGHCTCSPGMYGSHCHLSCPENTWGELCSLKCPAECSESRRHTKGCDPQTGECICKPGYQPPDCILPCPSSYFGFNCKMTCFDCQNGCDPVTGRCLVECPPGKHGLTCEQDCPPGYWGKKCSRHCRCGYDEKGNLRTCDPTSGTCSCKAGYRGKNCDEPCEIGTYGPNCRLKCQCGIINMGCDPVTGLCQCPNGIVGHKCSMRKWYIINKVTNGPIISSYFIRHLLALWDLMYHDV
;
A
#
# COMPACT_ATOMS: atom_id res chain seq x y z
N ASN A 1 26.29 -61.54 12.79
CA ASN A 1 26.61 -62.00 14.15
C ASN A 1 26.10 -60.99 15.17
N SER A 2 25.52 -61.52 16.24
CA SER A 2 24.87 -60.82 17.34
C SER A 2 25.87 -60.25 18.36
N PHE A 3 25.48 -59.19 19.07
CA PHE A 3 25.75 -58.85 20.50
C PHE A 3 24.87 -57.61 20.78
N ILE A 4 23.80 -57.57 21.58
CA ILE A 4 23.45 -58.14 22.90
C ILE A 4 24.18 -57.47 24.06
N THR A 5 23.47 -56.56 24.75
CA THR A 5 23.35 -56.52 26.23
C THR A 5 22.08 -55.78 26.69
N ASN A 6 21.45 -56.36 27.71
CA ASN A 6 20.50 -55.91 28.77
C ASN A 6 20.12 -54.41 28.90
N GLY A 7 18.96 -54.02 29.46
CA GLY A 7 17.82 -54.80 29.98
C GLY A 7 17.11 -54.14 31.19
N HIS A 8 15.80 -54.42 31.39
CA HIS A 8 14.90 -53.97 32.49
C HIS A 8 14.51 -52.46 32.52
N SER A 9 13.36 -52.01 33.05
CA SER A 9 11.98 -52.53 33.33
C SER A 9 11.18 -51.37 34.01
N HIS A 10 9.86 -51.20 34.12
CA HIS A 10 8.56 -51.84 33.76
C HIS A 10 7.46 -50.74 34.03
N PRO A 11 6.14 -50.93 33.85
CA PRO A 11 5.37 -51.57 32.76
C PRO A 11 4.21 -50.68 32.23
N VAL A 12 3.76 -50.87 30.98
CA VAL A 12 2.46 -50.32 30.49
C VAL A 12 1.40 -51.43 30.51
N LYS A 13 0.22 -51.16 31.09
CA LYS A 13 -0.88 -52.14 31.13
C LYS A 13 -1.47 -52.37 29.73
N SER A 14 -1.44 -53.62 29.28
CA SER A 14 -2.18 -54.09 28.11
C SER A 14 -3.69 -53.94 28.31
N ARG A 15 -4.41 -53.54 27.25
CA ARG A 15 -5.88 -53.51 27.20
C ARG A 15 -6.35 -54.65 26.27
N LEU A 16 -7.51 -55.23 26.59
CA LEU A 16 -7.94 -56.55 26.11
C LEU A 16 -8.21 -56.62 24.59
N HIS A 17 -8.08 -57.84 24.04
CA HIS A 17 -8.35 -58.13 22.63
C HIS A 17 -9.82 -57.90 22.25
N ARG A 18 -10.02 -57.22 21.11
CA ARG A 18 -11.22 -57.34 20.28
C ARG A 18 -11.25 -58.75 19.67
N PRO A 19 -12.30 -59.57 19.87
CA PRO A 19 -12.43 -60.86 19.18
C PRO A 19 -12.88 -60.66 17.72
N PRO A 20 -12.29 -61.37 16.73
CA PRO A 20 -12.75 -61.33 15.35
C PRO A 20 -13.89 -62.34 15.11
N PHE A 21 -15.10 -61.85 14.83
CA PHE A 21 -16.23 -62.69 14.45
C PHE A 21 -16.28 -62.90 12.93
N SER A 22 -15.38 -63.75 12.40
CA SER A 22 -15.27 -63.99 10.95
C SER A 22 -14.68 -65.37 10.59
N GLN A 23 -15.33 -66.45 11.03
CA GLN A 23 -15.18 -67.77 10.39
C GLN A 23 -16.35 -68.70 10.77
N CYS A 24 -17.38 -68.71 9.93
CA CYS A 24 -18.47 -69.71 9.88
C CYS A 24 -19.04 -69.75 8.45
N GLU A 25 -18.17 -70.01 7.47
CA GLU A 25 -18.63 -70.37 6.12
C GLU A 25 -19.20 -71.78 6.11
N HIS A 26 -20.24 -71.97 5.29
CA HIS A 26 -20.86 -73.23 4.86
C HIS A 26 -20.36 -74.55 5.47
N VAL A 27 -20.94 -74.95 6.61
CA VAL A 27 -21.02 -76.36 7.03
C VAL A 27 -22.48 -76.81 6.95
N LYS A 28 -22.71 -78.05 6.52
CA LYS A 28 -24.05 -78.65 6.41
C LYS A 28 -24.76 -78.64 7.78
N LEU A 29 -26.08 -78.41 7.76
CA LEU A 29 -26.94 -78.71 8.91
C LEU A 29 -27.00 -80.24 9.13
N GLN A 30 -26.08 -80.74 9.94
CA GLN A 30 -26.08 -82.13 10.41
C GLN A 30 -25.79 -82.14 11.92
N SER A 31 -26.87 -82.29 12.70
CA SER A 31 -26.90 -82.61 14.14
C SER A 31 -26.03 -81.76 15.08
N CYS A 32 -26.62 -80.73 15.70
CA CYS A 32 -26.18 -80.28 17.02
C CYS A 32 -26.70 -81.27 18.10
N PRO A 33 -25.86 -81.74 19.05
CA PRO A 33 -26.29 -82.71 20.05
C PRO A 33 -27.10 -82.08 21.20
N ASN A 34 -28.30 -82.61 21.43
CA ASN A 34 -29.09 -82.57 22.67
C ASN A 34 -29.07 -81.30 23.54
N ARG A 35 -29.99 -80.36 23.27
CA ARG A 35 -30.71 -79.68 24.36
C ARG A 35 -31.94 -80.54 24.72
N PRO A 36 -32.10 -81.01 25.97
CA PRO A 36 -33.32 -81.67 26.39
C PRO A 36 -34.46 -80.65 26.58
N GLY A 37 -35.68 -81.00 26.18
CA GLY A 37 -36.90 -80.24 26.54
C GLY A 37 -37.40 -79.17 25.57
N GLY A 38 -36.85 -79.07 24.35
CA GLY A 38 -37.41 -78.19 23.31
C GLY A 38 -38.68 -78.79 22.67
N ASN A 39 -39.86 -78.48 23.20
CA ASN A 39 -41.13 -78.91 22.61
C ASN A 39 -41.31 -78.31 21.20
N LEU A 40 -41.70 -79.14 20.22
CA LEU A 40 -42.24 -78.61 18.95
C LEU A 40 -43.61 -78.01 19.23
N CYS A 41 -43.70 -76.69 19.21
CA CYS A 41 -44.97 -75.98 19.32
C CYS A 41 -45.86 -76.27 18.11
N LEU A 42 -47.18 -76.19 18.33
CA LEU A 42 -48.15 -76.21 17.22
C LEU A 42 -47.88 -75.02 16.26
N PRO A 43 -48.16 -75.15 14.95
CA PRO A 43 -47.97 -74.05 14.01
C PRO A 43 -48.65 -72.75 14.45
N GLY A 44 -47.92 -71.64 14.42
CA GLY A 44 -48.39 -70.34 14.92
C GLY A 44 -48.16 -70.10 16.43
N ARG A 45 -47.50 -71.03 17.14
CA ARG A 45 -47.11 -70.89 18.55
C ARG A 45 -45.59 -70.98 18.74
N PHE A 46 -45.10 -70.23 19.72
CA PHE A 46 -43.69 -70.18 20.08
C PHE A 46 -43.48 -69.79 21.56
N GLY A 47 -42.23 -69.63 21.98
CA GLY A 47 -41.86 -69.51 23.39
C GLY A 47 -41.55 -70.85 24.04
N HIS A 48 -40.87 -70.82 25.19
CA HIS A 48 -40.46 -72.03 25.92
C HIS A 48 -41.63 -72.96 26.27
N ASP A 49 -42.78 -72.38 26.62
CA ASP A 49 -44.02 -73.08 26.95
C ASP A 49 -45.04 -73.11 25.79
N CYS A 50 -44.67 -72.71 24.57
CA CYS A 50 -45.57 -72.59 23.41
C CYS A 50 -46.81 -71.69 23.63
N SER A 51 -46.79 -70.83 24.66
CA SER A 51 -47.88 -69.94 25.04
C SER A 51 -48.01 -68.72 24.12
N LEU A 52 -46.90 -68.28 23.52
CA LEU A 52 -46.82 -67.08 22.69
C LEU A 52 -47.32 -67.34 21.26
N THR A 53 -47.82 -66.29 20.61
CA THR A 53 -48.32 -66.29 19.23
C THR A 53 -47.98 -64.97 18.54
N CYS A 54 -48.20 -64.89 17.23
CA CYS A 54 -47.95 -63.68 16.44
C CYS A 54 -48.64 -62.39 16.96
N SER A 55 -49.75 -62.49 17.71
CA SER A 55 -50.42 -61.32 18.29
C SER A 55 -49.75 -60.77 19.54
N HIS A 56 -48.68 -61.40 20.02
CA HIS A 56 -47.89 -60.92 21.16
C HIS A 56 -46.65 -60.11 20.73
N CYS A 57 -46.35 -59.96 19.44
CA CYS A 57 -45.22 -59.13 18.99
C CYS A 57 -45.44 -57.66 19.36
N GLU A 58 -44.63 -57.13 20.27
CA GLU A 58 -44.68 -55.75 20.77
C GLU A 58 -43.79 -54.81 19.94
N ASN A 59 -43.83 -53.51 20.28
CA ASN A 59 -42.95 -52.45 19.74
C ASN A 59 -42.88 -52.33 18.20
N GLY A 60 -43.85 -52.88 17.48
CA GLY A 60 -43.87 -52.91 16.00
C GLY A 60 -43.22 -54.15 15.37
N GLY A 61 -42.88 -55.16 16.18
CA GLY A 61 -42.41 -56.47 15.72
C GLY A 61 -43.40 -57.15 14.79
N ARG A 62 -42.87 -57.86 13.79
CA ARG A 62 -43.67 -58.56 12.77
C ARG A 62 -43.50 -60.06 12.95
N CYS A 63 -44.57 -60.84 12.88
CA CYS A 63 -44.40 -62.30 12.94
C CYS A 63 -43.63 -62.80 11.70
N ASN A 64 -42.67 -63.69 11.91
CA ASN A 64 -41.85 -64.24 10.84
C ASN A 64 -42.68 -65.13 9.88
N ARG A 65 -42.13 -65.42 8.70
CA ARG A 65 -42.85 -66.14 7.64
C ARG A 65 -43.31 -67.55 8.03
N ASP A 66 -42.61 -68.18 8.97
CA ASP A 66 -42.87 -69.55 9.45
C ASP A 66 -43.77 -69.58 10.70
N LEU A 67 -44.18 -68.41 11.21
CA LEU A 67 -45.00 -68.22 12.42
C LEU A 67 -44.37 -68.83 13.70
N THR A 68 -43.05 -68.83 13.78
CA THR A 68 -42.22 -69.39 14.88
C THR A 68 -41.60 -68.32 15.80
N GLY A 69 -41.81 -67.04 15.52
CA GLY A 69 -41.35 -65.93 16.37
C GLY A 69 -41.57 -64.56 15.73
N CYS A 70 -41.15 -63.51 16.42
CA CYS A 70 -41.20 -62.13 15.94
C CYS A 70 -39.85 -61.70 15.32
N GLU A 71 -39.90 -60.99 14.19
CA GLU A 71 -38.81 -60.20 13.60
C GLU A 71 -38.87 -58.79 14.23
N CYS A 72 -37.83 -58.39 14.96
CA CYS A 72 -37.87 -57.14 15.73
C CYS A 72 -37.38 -55.91 14.94
N PRO A 73 -38.03 -54.75 15.10
CA PRO A 73 -37.59 -53.52 14.46
C PRO A 73 -36.28 -53.03 15.09
N SER A 74 -35.59 -52.13 14.40
CA SER A 74 -34.37 -51.53 14.93
C SER A 74 -34.58 -50.89 16.30
N GLY A 75 -33.69 -51.19 17.24
CA GLY A 75 -33.79 -50.71 18.63
C GLY A 75 -34.39 -51.72 19.61
N TYR A 76 -34.92 -52.85 19.12
CA TYR A 76 -35.57 -53.88 19.93
C TYR A 76 -35.06 -55.30 19.63
N LYS A 77 -35.15 -56.17 20.64
CA LYS A 77 -34.89 -57.61 20.61
C LYS A 77 -35.81 -58.34 21.61
N GLY A 78 -35.64 -59.65 21.72
CA GLY A 78 -36.41 -60.51 22.63
C GLY A 78 -37.14 -61.58 21.83
N ILE A 79 -38.09 -62.29 22.45
CA ILE A 79 -38.91 -63.29 21.72
C ILE A 79 -40.19 -62.69 21.15
N ILE A 80 -40.63 -61.58 21.72
CA ILE A 80 -41.77 -60.77 21.29
C ILE A 80 -41.40 -59.29 21.08
N CYS A 81 -40.11 -58.96 21.01
CA CYS A 81 -39.57 -57.61 20.84
C CYS A 81 -39.79 -56.68 22.05
N GLU A 82 -39.87 -57.29 23.23
CA GLU A 82 -40.11 -56.68 24.54
C GLU A 82 -38.88 -55.94 25.12
N GLU A 83 -37.66 -56.30 24.72
CA GLU A 83 -36.43 -55.69 25.23
C GLU A 83 -35.89 -54.62 24.26
N GLN A 84 -35.61 -53.42 24.77
CA GLN A 84 -34.78 -52.44 24.05
C GLN A 84 -33.33 -52.94 23.94
N CYS A 85 -32.59 -52.46 22.93
CA CYS A 85 -31.18 -52.81 22.79
C CYS A 85 -30.35 -52.39 24.02
N PRO A 86 -29.48 -53.27 24.54
CA PRO A 86 -28.56 -52.89 25.60
C PRO A 86 -27.50 -51.91 25.06
N LYS A 87 -26.94 -51.12 25.96
CA LYS A 87 -25.87 -50.16 25.65
C LYS A 87 -24.74 -50.80 24.84
N GLY A 88 -24.31 -50.11 23.79
CA GLY A 88 -23.31 -50.60 22.84
C GLY A 88 -23.86 -51.42 21.66
N LEU A 89 -25.17 -51.72 21.60
CA LEU A 89 -25.83 -52.42 20.48
C LEU A 89 -26.99 -51.62 19.87
N TRP A 90 -27.21 -51.79 18.56
CA TRP A 90 -28.26 -51.12 17.78
C TRP A 90 -28.76 -51.97 16.60
N GLY A 91 -29.82 -51.48 15.94
CA GLY A 91 -30.39 -52.07 14.72
C GLY A 91 -31.33 -53.25 14.99
N VAL A 92 -31.74 -53.95 13.91
CA VAL A 92 -32.64 -55.12 13.95
C VAL A 92 -32.07 -56.23 14.83
N ASP A 93 -32.90 -56.74 15.73
CA ASP A 93 -32.57 -57.64 16.85
C ASP A 93 -31.29 -57.26 17.62
N CYS A 94 -30.92 -55.96 17.61
CA CYS A 94 -29.71 -55.43 18.25
C CYS A 94 -28.40 -56.08 17.78
N ARG A 95 -28.33 -56.52 16.51
CA ARG A 95 -27.19 -57.29 15.98
C ARG A 95 -25.94 -56.45 15.61
N GLN A 96 -26.02 -55.12 15.65
CA GLN A 96 -24.91 -54.23 15.28
C GLN A 96 -24.30 -53.55 16.51
N TYR A 97 -22.99 -53.32 16.51
CA TYR A 97 -22.29 -52.61 17.59
C TYR A 97 -22.20 -51.10 17.32
N CYS A 98 -22.25 -50.29 18.37
CA CYS A 98 -21.90 -48.86 18.31
C CYS A 98 -20.40 -48.70 17.99
N ASP A 99 -20.04 -47.83 17.03
CA ASP A 99 -18.64 -47.55 16.67
C ASP A 99 -18.15 -46.18 17.18
N CYS A 100 -18.49 -45.86 18.43
CA CYS A 100 -18.20 -44.56 19.04
C CYS A 100 -16.87 -44.56 19.81
N ALA A 101 -16.20 -43.40 19.87
CA ALA A 101 -14.96 -43.23 20.62
C ALA A 101 -15.22 -43.17 22.14
N ASN A 102 -14.32 -43.78 22.92
CA ASN A 102 -14.33 -43.77 24.39
C ASN A 102 -15.65 -44.25 25.02
N ASP A 103 -16.21 -45.35 24.51
CA ASP A 103 -17.38 -46.04 25.08
C ASP A 103 -18.63 -45.15 25.22
N VAL A 104 -18.77 -44.15 24.34
CA VAL A 104 -19.97 -43.33 24.18
C VAL A 104 -21.13 -44.16 23.62
N ASP A 105 -22.32 -44.02 24.20
CA ASP A 105 -23.53 -44.69 23.71
C ASP A 105 -23.93 -44.21 22.31
N CYS A 106 -24.51 -45.11 21.51
CA CYS A 106 -25.21 -44.76 20.28
C CYS A 106 -26.72 -44.95 20.41
N ASP A 107 -27.47 -44.26 19.56
CA ASP A 107 -28.90 -44.47 19.39
C ASP A 107 -29.21 -45.90 18.93
N SER A 108 -30.10 -46.59 19.64
CA SER A 108 -30.36 -48.02 19.43
C SER A 108 -31.07 -48.32 18.10
N VAL A 109 -31.73 -47.34 17.50
CA VAL A 109 -32.47 -47.49 16.23
C VAL A 109 -31.55 -47.24 15.03
N THR A 110 -30.68 -46.22 15.11
CA THR A 110 -29.94 -45.66 13.97
C THR A 110 -28.42 -45.85 14.04
N GLY A 111 -27.86 -46.20 15.20
CA GLY A 111 -26.42 -46.37 15.40
C GLY A 111 -25.63 -45.06 15.55
N VAL A 112 -26.29 -43.89 15.54
CA VAL A 112 -25.63 -42.59 15.63
C VAL A 112 -25.14 -42.33 17.06
N CYS A 113 -23.86 -41.97 17.20
CA CYS A 113 -23.22 -41.72 18.48
C CYS A 113 -23.76 -40.45 19.19
N GLN A 114 -24.12 -40.57 20.47
CA GLN A 114 -24.69 -39.47 21.26
C GLN A 114 -23.56 -38.70 21.96
N CYS A 115 -22.94 -37.76 21.24
CA CYS A 115 -21.68 -37.15 21.68
C CYS A 115 -21.80 -36.36 23.00
N PRO A 116 -20.88 -36.58 23.97
CA PRO A 116 -20.83 -35.81 25.20
C PRO A 116 -20.34 -34.38 24.94
N LEU A 117 -20.65 -33.47 25.87
CA LEU A 117 -20.34 -32.03 25.77
C LEU A 117 -18.87 -31.77 25.41
N GLY A 118 -18.64 -30.92 24.40
CA GLY A 118 -17.31 -30.60 23.90
C GLY A 118 -16.66 -31.65 22.98
N ARG A 119 -17.44 -32.64 22.51
CA ARG A 119 -17.04 -33.59 21.45
C ARG A 119 -18.01 -33.58 20.27
N HIS A 120 -17.48 -33.85 19.09
CA HIS A 120 -18.22 -33.94 17.82
C HIS A 120 -17.49 -34.88 16.83
N GLY A 121 -17.98 -34.97 15.59
CA GLY A 121 -17.57 -36.00 14.63
C GLY A 121 -18.52 -37.20 14.68
N THR A 122 -18.50 -38.06 13.65
CA THR A 122 -19.47 -39.17 13.51
C THR A 122 -19.28 -40.25 14.57
N ARG A 123 -18.12 -40.28 15.22
CA ARG A 123 -17.76 -41.22 16.30
C ARG A 123 -17.45 -40.46 17.60
N CYS A 124 -17.79 -39.18 17.69
CA CYS A 124 -17.46 -38.28 18.80
C CYS A 124 -15.95 -38.19 19.09
N GLU A 125 -15.13 -38.36 18.05
CA GLU A 125 -13.68 -38.44 18.08
C GLU A 125 -12.99 -37.06 18.14
N LEU A 126 -13.65 -36.02 17.61
CA LEU A 126 -13.12 -34.66 17.56
C LEU A 126 -13.42 -33.90 18.86
N SER A 127 -12.44 -33.15 19.36
CA SER A 127 -12.57 -32.29 20.54
C SER A 127 -12.81 -30.84 20.15
N GLY A 128 -13.93 -30.26 20.57
CA GLY A 128 -14.34 -28.91 20.17
C GLY A 128 -15.85 -28.77 20.04
N CYS A 129 -16.27 -27.68 19.41
CA CYS A 129 -17.64 -27.45 18.99
C CYS A 129 -17.75 -27.66 17.48
N GLN A 130 -18.92 -28.11 17.02
CA GLN A 130 -19.23 -28.14 15.59
C GLN A 130 -19.17 -26.72 15.02
N ALA A 131 -18.77 -26.57 13.75
CA ALA A 131 -18.79 -25.28 13.07
C ALA A 131 -20.17 -24.62 13.18
N GLY A 132 -20.19 -23.30 13.44
CA GLY A 132 -21.38 -22.56 13.82
C GLY A 132 -21.71 -22.55 15.33
N PHE A 133 -20.94 -23.23 16.19
CA PHE A 133 -21.18 -23.26 17.65
C PHE A 133 -19.92 -22.93 18.49
N TRP A 134 -20.14 -22.38 19.68
CA TRP A 134 -19.13 -22.03 20.69
C TRP A 134 -19.69 -22.13 22.13
N GLY A 135 -18.85 -21.79 23.10
CA GLY A 135 -19.17 -21.80 24.53
C GLY A 135 -18.69 -23.08 25.22
N PRO A 136 -18.70 -23.11 26.55
CA PRO A 136 -18.19 -24.25 27.33
C PRO A 136 -19.00 -25.53 27.13
N GLN A 137 -20.25 -25.44 26.64
CA GLN A 137 -21.12 -26.59 26.36
C GLN A 137 -21.41 -26.74 24.85
N CYS A 138 -20.82 -25.90 23.99
CA CYS A 138 -21.17 -25.77 22.57
C CYS A 138 -22.66 -25.42 22.33
N ASP A 139 -23.26 -24.77 23.32
CA ASP A 139 -24.67 -24.37 23.44
C ASP A 139 -25.03 -23.12 22.62
N ARG A 140 -24.02 -22.36 22.16
CA ARG A 140 -24.20 -21.02 21.61
C ARG A 140 -23.87 -21.01 20.14
N LEU A 141 -24.77 -20.45 19.32
CA LEU A 141 -24.49 -20.21 17.91
C LEU A 141 -23.41 -19.13 17.78
N CYS A 142 -22.48 -19.33 16.83
CA CYS A 142 -21.61 -18.25 16.36
C CYS A 142 -22.46 -17.10 15.81
N PRO A 143 -22.01 -15.84 15.90
CA PRO A 143 -22.73 -14.71 15.31
C PRO A 143 -23.05 -14.96 13.82
N ASN A 144 -24.32 -14.74 13.42
CA ASN A 144 -24.91 -15.00 12.09
C ASN A 144 -24.21 -14.32 10.89
N HIS A 145 -23.11 -13.62 11.14
CA HIS A 145 -22.39 -12.75 10.23
C HIS A 145 -20.88 -13.04 10.21
N CYS A 146 -20.39 -14.08 10.91
CA CYS A 146 -19.04 -14.58 10.70
C CYS A 146 -18.96 -15.14 9.27
N ALA A 147 -18.16 -14.54 8.39
CA ALA A 147 -18.11 -14.88 6.96
C ALA A 147 -17.79 -16.37 6.66
N THR A 148 -17.20 -17.07 7.63
CA THR A 148 -16.83 -18.50 7.59
C THR A 148 -17.73 -19.40 8.45
N ASN A 149 -18.71 -18.84 9.18
CA ASN A 149 -19.40 -19.48 10.31
C ASN A 149 -18.47 -20.07 11.40
N GLN A 150 -17.24 -19.57 11.51
CA GLN A 150 -16.28 -19.95 12.54
C GLN A 150 -16.09 -18.81 13.55
N CYS A 151 -15.99 -19.18 14.82
CA CYS A 151 -15.76 -18.26 15.92
C CYS A 151 -14.92 -18.91 17.04
N ASP A 152 -14.23 -18.08 17.84
CA ASP A 152 -13.43 -18.48 19.00
C ASP A 152 -14.28 -19.34 19.95
N ARG A 153 -13.77 -20.54 20.28
CA ARG A 153 -14.48 -21.55 21.09
C ARG A 153 -14.95 -21.03 22.45
N GLU A 154 -14.15 -20.17 23.09
CA GLU A 154 -14.42 -19.70 24.46
C GLU A 154 -15.16 -18.36 24.45
N LYS A 155 -14.88 -17.50 23.46
CA LYS A 155 -15.33 -16.10 23.43
C LYS A 155 -16.45 -15.83 22.41
N GLY A 156 -16.67 -16.70 21.43
CA GLY A 156 -17.69 -16.54 20.40
C GLY A 156 -17.42 -15.43 19.36
N HIS A 157 -16.22 -14.87 19.34
CA HIS A 157 -15.83 -13.82 18.39
C HIS A 157 -15.43 -14.46 17.05
N CYS A 158 -15.85 -13.92 15.91
CA CYS A 158 -15.49 -14.48 14.61
C CYS A 158 -13.97 -14.58 14.41
N THR A 159 -13.49 -15.66 13.81
CA THR A 159 -12.09 -15.76 13.37
C THR A 159 -11.90 -14.99 12.07
N CYS A 160 -11.12 -13.91 12.12
CA CYS A 160 -10.93 -12.98 11.01
C CYS A 160 -9.51 -13.08 10.47
N SER A 161 -9.38 -13.23 9.14
CA SER A 161 -8.09 -13.28 8.45
C SER A 161 -7.19 -12.09 8.81
N PRO A 162 -5.85 -12.22 8.74
CA PRO A 162 -4.92 -11.18 9.16
C PRO A 162 -5.24 -9.83 8.52
N GLY A 163 -5.25 -8.77 9.33
CA GLY A 163 -5.59 -7.42 8.89
C GLY A 163 -7.07 -7.05 8.95
N MET A 164 -7.95 -7.98 9.34
CA MET A 164 -9.38 -7.74 9.56
C MET A 164 -9.79 -7.93 11.03
N TYR A 165 -10.78 -7.16 11.48
CA TYR A 165 -11.41 -7.29 12.79
C TYR A 165 -12.90 -6.89 12.76
N GLY A 166 -13.49 -6.83 13.95
CA GLY A 166 -14.90 -6.51 14.16
C GLY A 166 -15.79 -7.75 14.11
N SER A 167 -17.04 -7.58 14.53
CA SER A 167 -18.04 -8.65 14.70
C SER A 167 -18.34 -9.50 13.46
N HIS A 168 -17.93 -9.05 12.27
CA HIS A 168 -18.20 -9.69 10.97
C HIS A 168 -16.94 -9.71 10.07
N CYS A 169 -15.75 -9.44 10.63
CA CYS A 169 -14.50 -9.28 9.87
C CYS A 169 -14.56 -8.21 8.76
N HIS A 170 -15.40 -7.19 8.94
CA HIS A 170 -15.71 -6.16 7.94
C HIS A 170 -14.90 -4.87 8.11
N LEU A 171 -14.06 -4.79 9.14
CA LEU A 171 -13.21 -3.63 9.43
C LEU A 171 -11.75 -4.02 9.19
N SER A 172 -11.02 -3.24 8.38
CA SER A 172 -9.56 -3.36 8.26
C SER A 172 -8.88 -2.73 9.49
N CYS A 173 -7.71 -3.24 9.89
CA CYS A 173 -7.11 -2.87 11.17
C CYS A 173 -6.94 -1.35 11.42
N PRO A 174 -7.15 -0.88 12.66
CA PRO A 174 -6.84 0.50 13.05
C PRO A 174 -5.38 0.88 12.79
N GLU A 175 -5.12 2.17 12.61
CA GLU A 175 -3.76 2.66 12.38
C GLU A 175 -2.78 2.19 13.46
N ASN A 176 -1.61 1.74 13.03
CA ASN A 176 -0.54 1.16 13.84
C ASN A 176 -0.83 -0.24 14.46
N THR A 177 -1.80 -0.99 13.92
CA THR A 177 -2.07 -2.40 14.31
C THR A 177 -2.19 -3.34 13.11
N TRP A 178 -1.91 -4.63 13.32
CA TRP A 178 -1.88 -5.67 12.28
C TRP A 178 -2.12 -7.08 12.86
N GLY A 179 -2.19 -8.08 11.97
CA GLY A 179 -2.34 -9.49 12.31
C GLY A 179 -3.77 -9.93 12.61
N GLU A 180 -3.91 -11.12 13.19
CA GLU A 180 -5.20 -11.70 13.63
C GLU A 180 -5.89 -10.76 14.64
N LEU A 181 -7.13 -10.35 14.33
CA LEU A 181 -7.95 -9.43 15.12
C LEU A 181 -7.22 -8.12 15.52
N CYS A 182 -6.21 -7.70 14.75
CA CYS A 182 -5.39 -6.51 15.02
C CYS A 182 -4.68 -6.53 16.38
N SER A 183 -4.38 -7.73 16.88
CA SER A 183 -3.78 -7.95 18.19
C SER A 183 -2.31 -7.52 18.29
N LEU A 184 -1.62 -7.35 17.15
CA LEU A 184 -0.23 -6.94 17.07
C LEU A 184 -0.11 -5.44 16.77
N LYS A 185 0.89 -4.77 17.36
CA LYS A 185 1.24 -3.39 17.02
C LYS A 185 2.28 -3.36 15.91
N CYS A 186 2.22 -2.34 15.05
CA CYS A 186 3.25 -2.14 14.03
C CYS A 186 4.65 -2.01 14.65
N PRO A 187 5.72 -2.42 13.94
CA PRO A 187 7.10 -2.20 14.38
C PRO A 187 7.36 -0.73 14.73
N ALA A 188 8.16 -0.50 15.78
CA ALA A 188 8.51 0.84 16.23
C ALA A 188 9.21 1.65 15.13
N GLU A 189 10.02 0.99 14.30
CA GLU A 189 10.65 1.55 13.10
C GLU A 189 9.62 2.16 12.13
N CYS A 190 8.46 1.53 11.92
CA CYS A 190 7.42 2.08 11.05
C CYS A 190 6.78 3.36 11.62
N SER A 191 7.02 3.65 12.91
CA SER A 191 6.50 4.80 13.65
C SER A 191 7.55 5.90 13.86
N GLU A 192 8.81 5.71 13.45
CA GLU A 192 9.86 6.73 13.57
C GLU A 192 9.70 7.85 12.54
N SER A 193 9.72 9.10 12.98
CA SER A 193 9.71 10.31 12.13
C SER A 193 10.88 10.42 11.15
N ARG A 194 11.90 9.54 11.25
CA ARG A 194 13.06 9.46 10.35
C ARG A 194 12.81 8.62 9.09
N ARG A 195 11.80 7.76 9.10
CA ARG A 195 11.44 6.90 7.97
C ARG A 195 10.23 7.49 7.27
N HIS A 196 10.19 7.44 5.94
CA HIS A 196 9.05 7.97 5.18
C HIS A 196 7.91 6.94 5.12
N THR A 197 7.40 6.54 6.28
CA THR A 197 6.34 5.53 6.45
C THR A 197 4.96 6.16 6.67
N LYS A 198 3.90 5.42 6.36
CA LYS A 198 2.50 5.74 6.73
C LYS A 198 2.03 4.90 7.94
N GLY A 199 2.67 3.77 8.19
CA GLY A 199 2.30 2.76 9.20
C GLY A 199 2.89 1.41 8.78
N CYS A 200 2.24 0.31 9.15
CA CYS A 200 2.53 -1.02 8.61
C CYS A 200 1.34 -1.65 7.89
N ASP A 201 1.59 -2.72 7.14
CA ASP A 201 0.58 -3.52 6.45
C ASP A 201 -0.28 -4.30 7.47
N PRO A 202 -1.62 -4.20 7.40
CA PRO A 202 -2.52 -4.91 8.32
C PRO A 202 -2.33 -6.43 8.34
N GLN A 203 -1.87 -7.04 7.25
CA GLN A 203 -1.73 -8.49 7.11
C GLN A 203 -0.32 -8.96 7.47
N THR A 204 0.72 -8.31 6.94
CA THR A 204 2.12 -8.76 7.07
C THR A 204 2.92 -8.08 8.17
N GLY A 205 2.49 -6.90 8.65
CA GLY A 205 3.23 -6.10 9.61
C GLY A 205 4.44 -5.33 9.04
N GLU A 206 4.70 -5.44 7.73
CA GLU A 206 5.78 -4.72 7.04
C GLU A 206 5.49 -3.22 6.94
N CYS A 207 6.51 -2.35 7.02
CA CYS A 207 6.28 -0.91 6.93
C CYS A 207 5.75 -0.49 5.54
N ILE A 208 4.68 0.30 5.51
CA ILE A 208 4.17 0.93 4.28
C ILE A 208 4.90 2.26 4.09
N CYS A 209 5.68 2.38 3.01
CA CYS A 209 6.32 3.61 2.59
C CYS A 209 5.30 4.59 1.99
N LYS A 210 5.45 5.87 2.33
CA LYS A 210 4.80 7.01 1.69
C LYS A 210 5.14 7.03 0.18
N PRO A 211 4.31 7.67 -0.66
CA PRO A 211 4.58 7.75 -2.09
C PRO A 211 5.97 8.31 -2.38
N GLY A 212 6.68 7.66 -3.30
CA GLY A 212 8.02 8.08 -3.71
C GLY A 212 9.17 7.50 -2.90
N TYR A 213 8.92 6.59 -1.95
CA TYR A 213 9.96 5.90 -1.16
C TYR A 213 9.84 4.37 -1.27
N GLN A 214 10.99 3.68 -1.31
CA GLN A 214 11.07 2.23 -1.51
C GLN A 214 11.26 1.43 -0.19
N PRO A 215 10.71 0.21 -0.08
CA PRO A 215 11.00 -0.72 1.01
C PRO A 215 12.47 -1.18 1.02
N PRO A 216 12.96 -1.82 2.10
CA PRO A 216 12.27 -2.10 3.35
C PRO A 216 12.18 -0.88 4.28
N ASP A 217 13.20 -0.02 4.29
CA ASP A 217 13.33 1.01 5.34
C ASP A 217 12.58 2.31 5.07
N CYS A 218 12.06 2.52 3.86
CA CYS A 218 11.42 3.78 3.43
C CYS A 218 12.32 5.02 3.60
N ILE A 219 13.63 4.84 3.41
CA ILE A 219 14.65 5.91 3.44
C ILE A 219 15.01 6.37 2.03
N LEU A 220 15.18 5.42 1.10
CA LEU A 220 15.56 5.70 -0.28
C LEU A 220 14.35 6.11 -1.14
N PRO A 221 14.50 7.06 -2.08
CA PRO A 221 13.45 7.40 -3.04
C PRO A 221 13.21 6.26 -4.03
N CYS A 222 12.09 6.27 -4.75
CA CYS A 222 11.84 5.30 -5.83
C CYS A 222 12.90 5.38 -6.94
N PRO A 223 13.26 4.25 -7.59
CA PRO A 223 14.02 4.26 -8.84
C PRO A 223 13.26 5.01 -9.93
N SER A 224 13.97 5.65 -10.88
CA SER A 224 13.40 6.61 -11.84
C SER A 224 12.27 6.08 -12.75
N SER A 225 12.09 4.76 -12.85
CA SER A 225 11.02 4.10 -13.61
C SER A 225 9.81 3.67 -12.76
N TYR A 226 9.79 4.00 -11.46
CA TYR A 226 8.75 3.63 -10.50
C TYR A 226 8.27 4.81 -9.63
N PHE A 227 7.02 4.75 -9.19
CA PHE A 227 6.39 5.77 -8.35
C PHE A 227 5.34 5.20 -7.39
N GLY A 228 4.78 6.06 -6.54
CA GLY A 228 3.66 5.73 -5.65
C GLY A 228 4.07 4.99 -4.38
N PHE A 229 3.08 4.41 -3.67
CA PHE A 229 3.30 3.68 -2.43
C PHE A 229 4.15 2.43 -2.66
N ASN A 230 5.17 2.22 -1.82
CA ASN A 230 6.18 1.17 -1.94
C ASN A 230 6.79 1.03 -3.35
N CYS A 231 6.77 2.11 -4.16
CA CYS A 231 7.19 2.14 -5.56
C CYS A 231 6.53 1.07 -6.46
N LYS A 232 5.30 0.65 -6.15
CA LYS A 232 4.60 -0.43 -6.87
C LYS A 232 4.04 -0.04 -8.24
N MET A 233 4.07 1.25 -8.63
CA MET A 233 3.55 1.75 -9.91
C MET A 233 4.71 2.07 -10.86
N THR A 234 4.56 1.81 -12.16
CA THR A 234 5.61 2.06 -13.16
C THR A 234 5.35 3.32 -13.99
N CYS A 235 6.38 4.10 -14.27
CA CYS A 235 6.32 5.21 -15.22
C CYS A 235 6.03 4.68 -16.63
N PHE A 236 4.99 5.19 -17.31
CA PHE A 236 4.69 4.82 -18.70
C PHE A 236 5.18 5.90 -19.66
N ASP A 237 5.89 5.49 -20.72
CA ASP A 237 6.42 6.35 -21.81
C ASP A 237 7.27 7.57 -21.37
N CYS A 238 7.94 7.48 -20.22
CA CYS A 238 8.77 8.56 -19.68
C CYS A 238 10.26 8.37 -20.01
N GLN A 239 10.76 9.05 -21.05
CA GLN A 239 12.13 8.90 -21.56
C GLN A 239 13.25 9.20 -20.54
N ASN A 240 13.00 10.08 -19.55
CA ASN A 240 13.92 10.41 -18.46
C ASN A 240 13.41 9.96 -17.07
N GLY A 241 12.48 9.00 -17.03
CA GLY A 241 11.79 8.61 -15.81
C GLY A 241 10.68 9.57 -15.39
N CYS A 242 10.03 9.29 -14.26
CA CYS A 242 8.92 10.09 -13.72
C CYS A 242 9.14 10.57 -12.29
N ASP A 243 8.35 11.57 -11.88
CA ASP A 243 8.26 12.04 -10.51
C ASP A 243 7.80 10.89 -9.59
N PRO A 244 8.57 10.55 -8.53
CA PRO A 244 8.35 9.33 -7.77
C PRO A 244 7.09 9.39 -6.88
N VAL A 245 6.51 10.56 -6.66
CA VAL A 245 5.27 10.76 -5.88
C VAL A 245 4.05 10.64 -6.78
N THR A 246 4.07 11.27 -7.96
CA THR A 246 2.89 11.52 -8.81
C THR A 246 2.85 10.74 -10.13
N GLY A 247 3.96 10.11 -10.53
CA GLY A 247 4.04 9.33 -11.78
C GLY A 247 4.17 10.15 -13.06
N ARG A 248 4.26 11.48 -12.96
CA ARG A 248 4.36 12.39 -14.12
C ARG A 248 5.77 12.39 -14.69
N CYS A 249 5.92 12.23 -16.01
CA CYS A 249 7.24 12.19 -16.66
C CYS A 249 8.08 13.44 -16.37
N LEU A 250 9.39 13.24 -16.14
CA LEU A 250 10.34 14.33 -15.88
C LEU A 250 10.72 15.02 -17.21
N VAL A 251 10.10 16.17 -17.47
CA VAL A 251 10.35 16.97 -18.67
C VAL A 251 11.68 17.73 -18.56
N GLU A 252 12.58 17.53 -19.51
CA GLU A 252 13.80 18.34 -19.67
C GLU A 252 13.46 19.65 -20.40
N CYS A 253 13.23 20.73 -19.65
CA CYS A 253 12.96 22.04 -20.26
C CYS A 253 14.16 22.61 -21.04
N PRO A 254 13.91 23.33 -22.16
CA PRO A 254 14.96 24.06 -22.86
C PRO A 254 15.59 25.16 -21.97
N PRO A 255 16.83 25.58 -22.23
CA PRO A 255 17.48 26.63 -21.46
C PRO A 255 16.64 27.92 -21.41
N GLY A 256 16.47 28.49 -20.22
CA GLY A 256 15.64 29.68 -20.02
C GLY A 256 14.16 29.41 -19.70
N LYS A 257 13.70 28.15 -19.78
CA LYS A 257 12.35 27.73 -19.37
C LYS A 257 12.37 26.79 -18.15
N HIS A 258 11.26 26.79 -17.39
CA HIS A 258 10.97 25.87 -16.29
C HIS A 258 9.46 25.60 -16.15
N GLY A 259 9.09 24.90 -15.07
CA GLY A 259 7.72 24.45 -14.81
C GLY A 259 7.46 23.06 -15.39
N LEU A 260 6.31 22.46 -15.03
CA LEU A 260 5.95 21.08 -15.41
C LEU A 260 5.71 20.91 -16.92
N THR A 261 5.36 21.99 -17.61
CA THR A 261 5.08 22.09 -19.05
C THR A 261 6.15 22.86 -19.83
N CYS A 262 7.18 23.37 -19.14
CA CYS A 262 8.23 24.23 -19.71
C CYS A 262 7.74 25.55 -20.36
N GLU A 263 6.54 26.01 -20.00
CA GLU A 263 5.96 27.26 -20.51
C GLU A 263 6.52 28.51 -19.77
N GLN A 264 6.97 28.36 -18.52
CA GLN A 264 7.38 29.47 -17.65
C GLN A 264 8.84 29.89 -17.93
N ASP A 265 9.10 31.19 -18.10
CA ASP A 265 10.45 31.74 -18.24
C ASP A 265 11.20 31.81 -16.90
N CYS A 266 12.52 31.62 -16.93
CA CYS A 266 13.33 31.61 -15.70
C CYS A 266 13.13 32.88 -14.85
N PRO A 267 13.09 32.75 -13.50
CA PRO A 267 12.94 33.90 -12.62
C PRO A 267 14.01 34.97 -12.83
N PRO A 268 13.70 36.26 -12.65
CA PRO A 268 14.67 37.35 -12.77
C PRO A 268 15.93 37.07 -11.94
N GLY A 269 17.10 37.17 -12.58
CA GLY A 269 18.37 36.83 -11.96
C GLY A 269 18.83 35.37 -12.15
N TYR A 270 18.09 34.53 -12.89
CA TYR A 270 18.44 33.13 -13.19
C TYR A 270 18.40 32.80 -14.69
N TRP A 271 19.18 31.81 -15.12
CA TRP A 271 19.31 31.36 -16.52
C TRP A 271 19.74 29.90 -16.68
N GLY A 272 19.70 29.41 -17.92
CA GLY A 272 20.20 28.10 -18.34
C GLY A 272 19.20 26.95 -18.13
N LYS A 273 19.67 25.70 -18.22
CA LYS A 273 18.84 24.52 -17.94
C LYS A 273 18.37 24.52 -16.49
N LYS A 274 17.08 24.23 -16.28
CA LYS A 274 16.41 24.19 -14.95
C LYS A 274 16.61 25.47 -14.12
N CYS A 275 16.86 26.61 -14.78
CA CYS A 275 17.20 27.91 -14.16
C CYS A 275 18.31 27.84 -13.09
N SER A 276 19.23 26.88 -13.24
CA SER A 276 20.21 26.51 -12.20
C SER A 276 21.38 27.49 -12.02
N ARG A 277 21.48 28.52 -12.86
CA ARG A 277 22.61 29.46 -12.88
C ARG A 277 22.12 30.87 -12.57
N HIS A 278 22.78 31.55 -11.63
CA HIS A 278 22.52 32.96 -11.38
C HIS A 278 23.13 33.86 -12.48
N CYS A 279 22.44 34.95 -12.81
CA CYS A 279 23.00 36.07 -13.55
C CYS A 279 24.14 36.71 -12.73
N ARG A 280 25.15 37.28 -13.41
CA ARG A 280 26.31 37.91 -12.77
C ARG A 280 26.52 39.35 -13.25
N CYS A 281 25.42 40.09 -13.44
CA CYS A 281 25.39 41.36 -14.18
C CYS A 281 25.54 42.62 -13.32
N GLY A 282 26.16 42.47 -12.14
CA GLY A 282 26.09 43.43 -11.04
C GLY A 282 24.69 43.58 -10.43
N TYR A 283 24.55 44.56 -9.55
CA TYR A 283 23.28 44.95 -8.91
C TYR A 283 22.73 46.24 -9.54
N ASP A 284 21.42 46.44 -9.45
CA ASP A 284 20.76 47.69 -9.86
C ASP A 284 20.93 48.79 -8.79
N GLU A 285 20.44 49.99 -9.09
CA GLU A 285 20.52 51.16 -8.20
C GLU A 285 19.65 51.04 -6.93
N LYS A 286 18.90 49.93 -6.80
CA LYS A 286 18.05 49.58 -5.65
C LYS A 286 18.58 48.33 -4.90
N GLY A 287 19.71 47.78 -5.32
CA GLY A 287 20.35 46.59 -4.71
C GLY A 287 19.85 45.23 -5.20
N ASN A 288 19.02 45.16 -6.25
CA ASN A 288 18.55 43.89 -6.82
C ASN A 288 19.56 43.32 -7.84
N LEU A 289 19.67 42.00 -7.93
CA LEU A 289 20.53 41.35 -8.93
C LEU A 289 20.02 41.63 -10.36
N ARG A 290 20.87 42.17 -11.24
CA ARG A 290 20.45 42.56 -12.59
C ARG A 290 20.21 41.32 -13.47
N THR A 291 19.06 41.31 -14.13
CA THR A 291 18.62 40.24 -15.04
C THR A 291 19.56 40.09 -16.25
N CYS A 292 19.69 38.85 -16.72
CA CYS A 292 20.44 38.45 -17.90
C CYS A 292 19.50 37.72 -18.89
N ASP A 293 19.98 37.47 -20.11
CA ASP A 293 19.29 36.61 -21.07
C ASP A 293 19.04 35.20 -20.46
N PRO A 294 17.78 34.73 -20.36
CA PRO A 294 17.45 33.46 -19.70
C PRO A 294 18.11 32.22 -20.33
N THR A 295 18.46 32.27 -21.62
CA THR A 295 18.99 31.10 -22.34
C THR A 295 20.51 30.99 -22.20
N SER A 296 21.21 32.12 -22.28
CA SER A 296 22.66 32.23 -22.45
C SER A 296 23.40 32.86 -21.28
N GLY A 297 22.69 33.50 -20.35
CA GLY A 297 23.28 34.24 -19.23
C GLY A 297 23.91 35.58 -19.61
N THR A 298 23.70 36.04 -20.85
CA THR A 298 24.31 37.28 -21.36
C THR A 298 23.76 38.50 -20.64
N CYS A 299 24.66 39.30 -20.05
CA CYS A 299 24.31 40.53 -19.35
C CYS A 299 24.11 41.72 -20.32
N SER A 300 23.14 42.58 -20.01
CA SER A 300 22.97 43.89 -20.67
C SER A 300 23.58 44.99 -19.80
N CYS A 301 24.77 45.45 -20.16
CA CYS A 301 25.54 46.41 -19.36
C CYS A 301 25.02 47.84 -19.48
N LYS A 302 25.02 48.55 -18.34
CA LYS A 302 24.70 49.98 -18.30
C LYS A 302 25.74 50.79 -19.08
N ALA A 303 25.40 52.02 -19.43
CA ALA A 303 26.33 52.89 -20.13
C ALA A 303 27.62 53.10 -19.30
N GLY A 304 28.77 53.09 -19.98
CA GLY A 304 30.09 53.14 -19.35
C GLY A 304 30.71 51.78 -19.01
N TYR A 305 29.98 50.67 -19.15
CA TYR A 305 30.43 49.33 -18.73
C TYR A 305 30.22 48.24 -19.80
N ARG A 306 31.07 47.21 -19.74
CA ARG A 306 31.12 46.03 -20.63
C ARG A 306 31.65 44.79 -19.89
N GLY A 307 32.03 43.76 -20.66
CA GLY A 307 32.47 42.48 -20.12
C GLY A 307 31.29 41.55 -19.82
N LYS A 308 31.55 40.26 -19.61
CA LYS A 308 30.48 39.26 -19.44
C LYS A 308 29.60 39.49 -18.20
N ASN A 309 30.13 40.19 -17.20
CA ASN A 309 29.47 40.52 -15.94
C ASN A 309 29.04 41.99 -15.82
N CYS A 310 29.43 42.86 -16.75
CA CYS A 310 29.34 44.33 -16.62
C CYS A 310 30.29 44.96 -15.57
N ASP A 311 31.34 44.25 -15.16
CA ASP A 311 32.36 44.73 -14.21
C ASP A 311 33.47 45.58 -14.88
N GLU A 312 33.64 45.50 -16.21
CA GLU A 312 34.68 46.23 -16.94
C GLU A 312 34.20 47.63 -17.35
N PRO A 313 35.01 48.70 -17.21
CA PRO A 313 34.71 50.00 -17.82
C PRO A 313 34.91 49.98 -19.35
N CYS A 314 34.34 50.96 -20.06
CA CYS A 314 34.60 51.14 -21.50
C CYS A 314 36.08 51.45 -21.80
N GLU A 315 36.56 50.92 -22.93
CA GLU A 315 37.86 51.31 -23.50
C GLU A 315 37.82 52.75 -24.02
N ILE A 316 38.96 53.44 -23.90
CA ILE A 316 39.17 54.80 -24.41
C ILE A 316 38.83 54.84 -25.90
N GLY A 317 37.80 55.62 -26.27
CA GLY A 317 37.26 55.66 -27.63
C GLY A 317 35.90 54.96 -27.80
N THR A 318 35.35 54.35 -26.74
CA THR A 318 34.01 53.73 -26.74
C THR A 318 33.13 54.26 -25.60
N TYR A 319 31.80 54.26 -25.81
CA TYR A 319 30.81 54.72 -24.84
C TYR A 319 29.45 54.01 -24.98
N GLY A 320 28.54 54.30 -24.05
CA GLY A 320 27.16 53.82 -24.08
C GLY A 320 27.00 52.38 -23.57
N PRO A 321 25.79 51.79 -23.67
CA PRO A 321 25.50 50.47 -23.10
C PRO A 321 26.29 49.36 -23.80
N ASN A 322 26.96 48.52 -23.01
CA ASN A 322 27.94 47.52 -23.48
C ASN A 322 29.08 48.12 -24.33
N CYS A 323 29.35 49.43 -24.20
CA CYS A 323 30.39 50.17 -24.94
C CYS A 323 30.31 50.04 -26.47
N ARG A 324 29.10 49.86 -27.02
CA ARG A 324 28.87 49.61 -28.46
C ARG A 324 29.03 50.84 -29.36
N LEU A 325 29.06 52.04 -28.79
CA LEU A 325 29.17 53.30 -29.53
C LEU A 325 30.63 53.77 -29.55
N LYS A 326 31.10 54.31 -30.68
CA LYS A 326 32.46 54.86 -30.81
C LYS A 326 32.45 56.37 -30.66
N CYS A 327 33.39 56.90 -29.87
CA CYS A 327 33.58 58.34 -29.72
C CYS A 327 33.86 59.00 -31.08
N GLN A 328 33.27 60.18 -31.33
CA GLN A 328 33.51 60.97 -32.54
C GLN A 328 34.31 62.24 -32.24
N CYS A 329 35.36 62.12 -31.42
CA CYS A 329 36.24 63.21 -31.06
C CYS A 329 37.32 63.46 -32.15
N GLY A 330 37.99 64.61 -32.07
CA GLY A 330 38.98 65.07 -33.06
C GLY A 330 40.30 64.29 -33.07
N ILE A 331 41.32 64.89 -33.70
CA ILE A 331 42.56 64.24 -34.19
C ILE A 331 43.59 63.92 -33.07
N ILE A 332 43.14 63.53 -31.88
CA ILE A 332 43.98 63.07 -30.75
C ILE A 332 43.21 61.96 -30.03
N ASN A 333 43.92 60.92 -29.53
CA ASN A 333 43.36 59.81 -28.75
C ASN A 333 42.89 60.21 -27.33
N MET A 334 42.12 61.30 -27.22
CA MET A 334 41.33 61.63 -26.04
C MET A 334 39.99 60.91 -26.14
N GLY A 335 39.69 60.07 -25.15
CA GLY A 335 38.39 59.43 -25.04
C GLY A 335 37.26 60.44 -24.84
N CYS A 336 36.06 60.05 -25.23
CA CYS A 336 34.85 60.67 -24.73
C CYS A 336 34.46 60.08 -23.37
N ASP A 337 33.59 60.78 -22.65
CA ASP A 337 32.95 60.27 -21.45
C ASP A 337 32.25 58.92 -21.76
N PRO A 338 32.53 57.85 -21.00
CA PRO A 338 32.12 56.49 -21.38
C PRO A 338 30.61 56.25 -21.18
N VAL A 339 29.91 57.10 -20.42
CA VAL A 339 28.47 57.02 -20.19
C VAL A 339 27.71 57.79 -21.27
N THR A 340 28.09 59.04 -21.53
CA THR A 340 27.34 60.03 -22.32
C THR A 340 27.87 60.24 -23.73
N GLY A 341 29.12 59.87 -24.01
CA GLY A 341 29.76 60.09 -25.31
C GLY A 341 30.32 61.50 -25.54
N LEU A 342 30.30 62.37 -24.52
CA LEU A 342 30.78 63.75 -24.63
C LEU A 342 32.32 63.84 -24.67
N CYS A 343 32.86 64.52 -25.68
CA CYS A 343 34.31 64.70 -25.84
C CYS A 343 34.88 65.74 -24.87
N GLN A 344 35.94 65.38 -24.13
CA GLN A 344 36.69 66.34 -23.29
C GLN A 344 37.66 67.15 -24.14
N CYS A 345 37.30 68.38 -24.51
CA CYS A 345 38.14 69.23 -25.35
C CYS A 345 39.24 69.94 -24.53
N PRO A 346 40.53 69.90 -24.95
CA PRO A 346 41.60 70.61 -24.26
C PRO A 346 41.51 72.13 -24.45
N ASN A 347 42.17 72.88 -23.57
CA ASN A 347 42.14 74.34 -23.52
C ASN A 347 42.39 74.99 -24.89
N GLY A 348 41.39 75.71 -25.40
CA GLY A 348 41.43 76.37 -26.70
C GLY A 348 40.68 75.65 -27.82
N ILE A 349 40.07 74.49 -27.57
CA ILE A 349 39.22 73.75 -28.51
C ILE A 349 37.79 73.60 -27.95
N VAL A 350 36.77 73.67 -28.81
CA VAL A 350 35.34 73.61 -28.44
C VAL A 350 34.49 72.87 -29.48
N GLY A 351 33.23 72.58 -29.13
CA GLY A 351 32.23 71.92 -29.97
C GLY A 351 32.17 70.40 -29.80
N HIS A 352 31.05 69.79 -30.16
CA HIS A 352 30.69 68.40 -29.84
C HIS A 352 31.65 67.30 -30.38
N LYS A 353 32.59 67.64 -31.27
CA LYS A 353 33.66 66.74 -31.79
C LYS A 353 35.07 67.28 -31.53
N CYS A 354 35.22 68.30 -30.69
CA CYS A 354 36.48 69.03 -30.44
C CYS A 354 37.22 69.43 -31.73
N SER A 355 36.49 69.98 -32.71
CA SER A 355 37.03 70.29 -34.04
C SER A 355 37.21 71.80 -34.31
N MET A 356 36.77 72.67 -33.40
CA MET A 356 36.84 74.13 -33.56
C MET A 356 37.79 74.75 -32.55
N ARG A 357 38.76 75.55 -32.99
CA ARG A 357 39.63 76.34 -32.08
C ARG A 357 38.91 77.62 -31.61
N LYS A 358 39.06 78.02 -30.34
CA LYS A 358 38.48 79.27 -29.78
C LYS A 358 38.79 80.51 -30.65
N TRP A 359 40.03 80.62 -31.12
CA TRP A 359 40.51 81.65 -32.06
C TRP A 359 39.65 81.78 -33.34
N TYR A 360 39.12 80.67 -33.84
CA TYR A 360 38.31 80.62 -35.06
C TYR A 360 36.88 81.17 -34.86
N ILE A 361 36.33 81.06 -33.64
CA ILE A 361 35.03 81.66 -33.31
C ILE A 361 35.17 83.18 -33.21
N ILE A 362 36.20 83.66 -32.51
CA ILE A 362 36.48 85.10 -32.36
C ILE A 362 36.58 85.77 -33.73
N ASN A 363 37.32 85.17 -34.68
CA ASN A 363 37.50 85.73 -36.02
C ASN A 363 36.29 85.58 -36.95
N LYS A 364 35.36 84.65 -36.69
CA LYS A 364 34.07 84.59 -37.42
C LYS A 364 33.04 85.58 -36.91
N VAL A 365 33.13 85.98 -35.64
CA VAL A 365 32.28 87.05 -35.08
C VAL A 365 32.73 88.43 -35.56
N THR A 366 34.04 88.66 -35.73
CA THR A 366 34.57 89.96 -36.19
C THR A 366 34.53 90.16 -37.72
N ASN A 367 34.54 89.09 -38.52
CA ASN A 367 34.56 89.17 -40.00
C ASN A 367 33.30 88.56 -40.67
N GLY A 368 32.19 88.46 -39.94
CA GLY A 368 30.87 88.31 -40.57
C GLY A 368 30.44 89.63 -41.24
N PRO A 369 29.56 89.61 -42.26
CA PRO A 369 29.00 90.84 -42.81
C PRO A 369 28.25 91.61 -41.72
N ILE A 370 28.32 92.94 -41.76
CA ILE A 370 27.79 93.83 -40.72
C ILE A 370 26.25 93.78 -40.73
N ILE A 371 25.68 92.85 -39.98
CA ILE A 371 24.26 92.90 -39.61
C ILE A 371 24.11 94.05 -38.63
N SER A 372 23.37 95.09 -39.05
CA SER A 372 23.21 96.34 -38.31
C SER A 372 22.83 96.10 -36.84
N SER A 373 23.47 96.85 -35.94
CA SER A 373 23.32 96.76 -34.47
C SER A 373 21.89 97.04 -33.96
N TYR A 374 20.97 97.40 -34.84
CA TYR A 374 19.54 97.59 -34.58
C TYR A 374 18.80 96.27 -34.26
N PHE A 375 19.20 95.13 -34.86
CA PHE A 375 18.41 93.88 -34.74
C PHE A 375 18.67 93.07 -33.46
N ILE A 376 19.89 93.14 -32.90
CA ILE A 376 20.27 92.32 -31.72
C ILE A 376 19.53 92.77 -30.45
N ARG A 377 19.19 94.06 -30.32
CA ARG A 377 18.47 94.60 -29.15
C ARG A 377 17.01 94.14 -29.07
N HIS A 378 16.39 93.72 -30.17
CA HIS A 378 15.00 93.23 -30.15
C HIS A 378 14.88 91.72 -29.96
N LEU A 379 15.86 90.91 -30.39
CA LEU A 379 15.80 89.45 -30.22
C LEU A 379 16.09 89.01 -28.78
N LEU A 380 16.92 89.76 -28.02
CA LEU A 380 17.11 89.49 -26.59
C LEU A 380 15.86 89.81 -25.76
N ALA A 381 15.02 90.74 -26.20
CA ALA A 381 13.77 91.11 -25.52
C ALA A 381 12.62 90.10 -25.68
N LEU A 382 12.85 88.97 -26.37
CA LEU A 382 11.85 87.92 -26.60
C LEU A 382 12.26 86.55 -26.02
N TRP A 383 13.47 86.41 -25.46
CA TRP A 383 13.89 85.16 -24.81
C TRP A 383 13.37 85.08 -23.36
N ASP A 384 13.38 86.21 -22.63
CA ASP A 384 12.96 86.30 -21.22
C ASP A 384 11.44 86.11 -20.98
N LEU A 385 10.66 85.78 -22.02
CA LEU A 385 9.22 85.49 -21.94
C LEU A 385 8.85 84.02 -22.23
N MET A 386 9.84 83.13 -22.42
CA MET A 386 9.61 81.71 -22.75
C MET A 386 10.39 80.71 -21.87
N TYR A 387 10.89 81.13 -20.69
CA TYR A 387 11.58 80.23 -19.76
C TYR A 387 11.25 80.47 -18.27
N HIS A 388 9.99 80.82 -18.00
CA HIS A 388 9.33 80.38 -16.76
C HIS A 388 8.43 79.17 -17.10
N ASP A 389 8.23 78.29 -16.10
CA ASP A 389 7.42 77.07 -16.13
C ASP A 389 7.94 75.88 -16.98
N VAL A 390 9.08 75.30 -16.56
CA VAL A 390 9.28 73.83 -16.41
C VAL A 390 10.07 73.56 -15.13
#